data_AF-A0A376Y3I2-F1
#
_entry.id   AF-A0A376Y3I2-F1
#
_cell.length_a   1.000
_cell.length_b   1.000
_cell.length_c   1.000
_cell.angle_alpha   90.00
_cell.angle_beta   90.00
_cell.angle_gamma   90.00
#
_symmetry.space_group_name_H-M   'P 1'
#
loop_
_entity.id
_entity.type
_entity.pdbx_description
1 polymer ?
#
loop_
_entity_poly.entity_id
_entity_poly.type
_entity_poly.pdbx_seq_one_letter_code
_entity_poly.pdbx_strand_id
1 'polypeptide(L)'
;MDLLVGVVPIVNLEWIQKLIRDTSERGHSREAVMDSVVRSMEDYINYITPQFSRTHLNFQRVPTVDTSNPFAAKGIPSLDESFVVIHFRNLEGIDFPWLLAMLQGSFISHINTLVVPGGKMGLAMELIMLPLVQRLMEGKKIE
;
A
#
# COMPACT_ATOMS: atom_id res chain seq x y z
N MET A 1 15.47 6.14 -13.09
CA MET A 1 14.34 6.41 -12.19
C MET A 1 14.93 6.79 -10.86
N ASP A 2 14.73 8.03 -10.45
CA ASP A 2 15.45 8.60 -9.30
C ASP A 2 14.71 8.38 -7.98
N LEU A 3 13.40 8.13 -8.03
CA LEU A 3 12.58 7.69 -6.89
C LEU A 3 11.50 6.72 -7.37
N LEU A 4 11.36 5.58 -6.69
CA LEU A 4 10.36 4.57 -6.97
C LEU A 4 9.50 4.34 -5.73
N VAL A 5 8.18 4.47 -5.88
CA VAL A 5 7.21 4.31 -4.78
C VAL A 5 6.16 3.29 -5.19
N GLY A 6 5.95 2.29 -4.35
CA GLY A 6 4.86 1.33 -4.46
C GLY A 6 3.72 1.73 -3.53
N VAL A 7 2.51 1.79 -4.06
CA VAL A 7 1.28 1.92 -3.25
C VAL A 7 0.42 0.71 -3.58
N VAL A 8 0.20 -0.15 -2.59
CA VAL A 8 -0.39 -1.47 -2.83
C VAL A 8 -1.29 -1.89 -1.68
N PRO A 9 -2.55 -2.30 -1.92
CA PRO A 9 -3.32 -3.02 -0.91
C PRO A 9 -2.79 -4.45 -0.76
N ILE A 10 -3.01 -5.11 0.38
CA ILE A 10 -2.81 -6.57 0.42
C ILE A 10 -3.71 -7.26 -0.62
N VAL A 11 -3.28 -8.43 -1.11
CA VAL A 11 -3.96 -9.18 -2.18
C VAL A 11 -5.45 -9.37 -1.90
N ASN A 12 -5.83 -9.74 -0.66
CA ASN A 12 -7.23 -9.90 -0.29
C ASN A 12 -8.04 -8.61 -0.45
N LEU A 13 -7.48 -7.46 -0.03
CA LEU A 13 -8.13 -6.17 -0.18
C LEU A 13 -8.23 -5.78 -1.67
N GLU A 14 -7.22 -6.08 -2.47
CA GLU A 14 -7.24 -5.87 -3.92
C GLU A 14 -8.39 -6.65 -4.59
N TRP A 15 -8.56 -7.92 -4.20
CA TRP A 15 -9.65 -8.76 -4.72
C TRP A 15 -11.03 -8.29 -4.26
N ILE A 16 -11.18 -7.85 -3.01
CA ILE A 16 -12.43 -7.24 -2.51
C ILE A 16 -12.79 -6.01 -3.34
N GLN A 17 -11.82 -5.12 -3.58
CA GLN A 17 -12.01 -3.91 -4.39
C GLN A 17 -12.40 -4.26 -5.83
N LYS A 18 -11.73 -5.24 -6.45
CA LYS A 18 -12.04 -5.70 -7.80
C LYS A 18 -13.45 -6.32 -7.87
N LEU A 19 -13.81 -7.17 -6.92
CA LEU A 19 -15.14 -7.79 -6.85
C LEU A 19 -16.23 -6.73 -6.77
N ILE A 20 -16.11 -5.79 -5.84
CA ILE A 20 -17.14 -4.78 -5.63
C ILE A 20 -17.26 -3.90 -6.88
N ARG A 21 -16.14 -3.40 -7.42
CA ARG A 21 -16.13 -2.57 -8.63
C ARG A 21 -16.76 -3.29 -9.82
N ASP A 22 -16.34 -4.52 -10.10
CA ASP A 22 -16.75 -5.24 -11.30
C ASP A 22 -18.21 -5.78 -11.19
N THR A 23 -18.71 -6.03 -9.98
CA THR A 23 -20.12 -6.39 -9.77
C THR A 23 -21.05 -5.17 -9.75
N SER A 24 -20.63 -4.05 -9.13
CA SER A 24 -21.48 -2.85 -8.99
C SER A 24 -21.48 -1.96 -10.24
N GLU A 25 -20.33 -1.77 -10.88
CA GLU A 25 -20.20 -0.84 -12.01
C GLU A 25 -20.39 -1.53 -13.36
N ARG A 26 -19.97 -2.80 -13.48
CA ARG A 26 -19.95 -3.53 -14.76
C ARG A 26 -21.02 -4.63 -14.85
N GLY A 27 -21.72 -4.92 -13.76
CA GLY A 27 -22.78 -5.93 -13.71
C GLY A 27 -22.30 -7.37 -13.95
N HIS A 28 -21.01 -7.64 -13.75
CA HIS A 28 -20.49 -9.01 -13.85
C HIS A 28 -21.02 -9.88 -12.71
N SER A 29 -21.19 -11.18 -12.98
CA SER A 29 -21.45 -12.14 -11.90
C SER A 29 -20.20 -12.36 -11.05
N ARG A 30 -20.37 -12.84 -9.82
CA ARG A 30 -19.24 -13.10 -8.91
C ARG A 30 -18.29 -14.15 -9.48
N GLU A 31 -18.83 -15.16 -10.14
CA GLU A 31 -18.11 -16.26 -10.78
C GLU A 31 -17.22 -15.72 -11.90
N ALA A 32 -17.75 -14.83 -12.75
CA ALA A 32 -16.98 -14.22 -13.83
C ALA A 32 -15.79 -13.39 -13.30
N VAL A 33 -15.96 -12.71 -12.16
CA VAL A 33 -14.87 -11.97 -11.51
C VAL A 33 -13.83 -12.92 -10.92
N MET A 34 -14.28 -14.00 -10.26
CA MET A 34 -13.38 -15.02 -9.71
C MET A 34 -12.51 -15.65 -10.82
N ASP A 35 -13.12 -16.03 -11.94
CA ASP A 35 -12.38 -16.57 -13.09
C ASP A 35 -11.40 -15.55 -13.66
N SER A 36 -11.77 -14.27 -13.69
CA SER A 36 -10.85 -13.19 -14.11
C SER A 36 -9.66 -13.06 -13.16
N VAL A 37 -9.87 -13.17 -11.85
CA VAL A 37 -8.78 -13.12 -10.85
C VAL A 37 -7.80 -14.26 -11.09
N VAL A 38 -8.30 -15.49 -11.23
CA VAL A 38 -7.46 -16.69 -11.47
C VAL A 38 -6.64 -16.52 -12.75
N ARG A 39 -7.26 -16.08 -13.85
CA ARG A 39 -6.54 -15.83 -15.12
C ARG A 39 -5.43 -14.79 -14.98
N SER A 40 -5.62 -13.76 -14.15
CA SER A 40 -4.62 -12.72 -13.95
C SER A 40 -3.52 -13.07 -12.94
N MET A 41 -3.65 -14.18 -12.21
CA MET A 41 -2.72 -14.48 -11.11
C MET A 41 -1.31 -14.78 -11.58
N GLU A 42 -1.15 -15.48 -12.70
CA GLU A 42 0.17 -15.77 -13.26
C GLU A 42 0.92 -14.46 -13.57
N ASP A 43 0.24 -13.54 -14.26
CA ASP A 43 0.82 -12.23 -14.59
C ASP A 43 1.09 -11.39 -13.33
N TYR A 44 0.20 -11.44 -12.34
CA TYR A 44 0.37 -10.72 -11.08
C TYR A 44 1.64 -11.16 -10.34
N ILE A 45 1.92 -12.46 -10.30
CA ILE A 45 3.10 -13.02 -9.66
C ILE A 45 4.37 -12.70 -10.46
N ASN A 46 4.31 -12.85 -11.79
CA ASN A 46 5.50 -12.75 -12.64
C ASN A 46 5.87 -11.30 -13.00
N TYR A 47 4.91 -10.38 -13.03
CA TYR A 47 5.14 -9.02 -13.52
C TYR A 47 4.79 -7.92 -12.51
N ILE A 48 3.80 -8.10 -11.63
CA ILE A 48 3.41 -7.05 -10.67
C ILE A 48 4.24 -7.15 -9.39
N THR A 49 4.20 -8.30 -8.73
CA THR A 49 4.88 -8.52 -7.43
C THR A 49 6.37 -8.16 -7.44
N PRO A 50 7.18 -8.50 -8.48
CA PRO A 50 8.60 -8.18 -8.49
C PRO A 50 8.91 -6.67 -8.53
N GLN A 51 7.95 -5.82 -8.90
CA GLN A 51 8.16 -4.37 -8.95
C GLN A 51 8.33 -3.77 -7.55
N PHE A 52 7.61 -4.30 -6.56
CA PHE A 52 7.72 -3.85 -5.16
C PHE A 52 9.06 -4.23 -4.50
N SER A 53 9.85 -5.10 -5.15
CA SER A 53 11.23 -5.39 -4.77
C SER A 53 12.23 -4.34 -5.30
N ARG A 54 11.79 -3.41 -6.15
CA ARG A 54 12.65 -2.37 -6.76
C ARG A 54 12.33 -0.96 -6.28
N THR A 55 11.25 -0.77 -5.53
CA THR A 55 10.83 0.51 -4.96
C THR A 55 11.71 0.93 -3.77
N HIS A 56 11.88 2.24 -3.57
CA HIS A 56 12.51 2.80 -2.36
C HIS A 56 11.53 2.85 -1.19
N LEU A 57 10.24 3.09 -1.50
CA LEU A 57 9.16 3.13 -0.52
C LEU A 57 8.04 2.21 -0.96
N ASN A 58 7.50 1.42 -0.02
CA ASN A 58 6.25 0.70 -0.21
C ASN A 58 5.25 1.13 0.85
N PHE A 59 4.09 1.64 0.41
CA PHE A 59 2.92 1.90 1.21
C PHE A 59 1.95 0.74 1.01
N GLN A 60 1.94 -0.19 1.95
CA GLN A 60 1.07 -1.35 1.91
C GLN A 60 -0.16 -1.15 2.80
N ARG A 61 -1.35 -1.15 2.23
CA ARG A 61 -2.59 -1.05 3.01
C ARG A 61 -3.05 -2.41 3.51
N VAL A 62 -3.21 -2.54 4.83
CA VAL A 62 -3.59 -3.76 5.53
C VAL A 62 -4.88 -3.53 6.34
N PRO A 63 -6.01 -4.15 5.96
CA PRO A 63 -7.22 -4.14 6.77
C PRO A 63 -7.02 -4.76 8.15
N THR A 64 -7.68 -4.22 9.15
CA THR A 64 -7.77 -4.79 10.51
C THR A 64 -9.08 -5.56 10.76
N VAL A 65 -9.91 -5.66 9.71
CA VAL A 65 -11.16 -6.43 9.69
C VAL A 65 -10.96 -7.77 8.98
N ASP A 66 -11.91 -8.69 9.19
CA ASP A 66 -11.86 -10.01 8.56
C ASP A 66 -11.97 -9.90 7.03
N THR A 67 -10.87 -10.26 6.37
CA THR A 67 -10.76 -10.35 4.91
C THR A 67 -10.31 -11.74 4.47
N SER A 68 -10.52 -12.76 5.31
CA SER A 68 -10.13 -14.16 5.05
C SER A 68 -10.81 -14.75 3.81
N ASN A 69 -12.06 -14.36 3.53
CA ASN A 69 -12.78 -14.69 2.29
C ASN A 69 -13.12 -13.40 1.51
N PRO A 70 -12.26 -12.96 0.59
CA PRO A 70 -12.47 -11.74 -0.17
C PRO A 70 -13.65 -11.82 -1.16
N PHE A 71 -14.06 -13.02 -1.58
CA PHE A 71 -15.19 -13.24 -2.49
C PHE A 71 -16.56 -13.20 -1.81
N ALA A 72 -16.58 -13.28 -0.47
CA ALA A 72 -17.78 -13.13 0.35
C ALA A 72 -17.90 -11.73 0.98
N ALA A 73 -16.94 -10.84 0.74
CA ALA A 73 -16.92 -9.51 1.32
C ALA A 73 -18.15 -8.69 0.91
N LYS A 74 -18.69 -7.93 1.87
CA LYS A 74 -19.88 -7.07 1.68
C LYS A 74 -19.52 -5.63 1.30
N GLY A 75 -18.29 -5.22 1.56
CA GLY A 75 -17.82 -3.86 1.38
C GLY A 75 -16.31 -3.80 1.39
N ILE A 76 -15.77 -2.70 0.85
CA ILE A 76 -14.35 -2.39 0.95
C ILE A 76 -14.11 -1.85 2.37
N PRO A 77 -13.19 -2.42 3.16
CA PRO A 77 -12.80 -1.83 4.44
C PRO A 77 -12.49 -0.34 4.29
N SER A 78 -12.90 0.46 5.27
CA SER A 78 -12.60 1.90 5.32
C SER A 78 -11.14 2.16 5.70
N LEU A 79 -10.70 3.41 5.62
CA LEU A 79 -9.35 3.80 6.03
C LEU A 79 -9.15 3.64 7.54
N ASP A 80 -10.20 3.84 8.34
CA ASP A 80 -10.14 3.67 9.81
C ASP A 80 -10.09 2.19 10.22
N GLU A 81 -10.59 1.30 9.35
CA GLU A 81 -10.48 -0.16 9.46
C GLU A 81 -9.19 -0.70 8.82
N SER A 82 -8.16 0.12 8.68
CA SER A 82 -6.90 -0.25 8.04
C SER A 82 -5.71 0.41 8.69
N PHE A 83 -4.57 -0.26 8.60
CA PHE A 83 -3.26 0.35 8.74
C PHE A 83 -2.59 0.47 7.36
N VAL A 84 -1.59 1.34 7.29
CA VAL A 84 -0.65 1.40 6.18
C VAL A 84 0.74 1.07 6.73
N VAL A 85 1.33 0.01 6.19
CA VAL A 85 2.70 -0.41 6.48
C VAL A 85 3.61 0.26 5.46
N ILE A 86 4.52 1.10 5.95
CA ILE A 86 5.45 1.88 5.15
C ILE A 86 6.84 1.26 5.30
N HIS A 87 7.31 0.61 4.25
CA HIS A 87 8.64 0.01 4.22
C HIS A 87 9.62 0.90 3.46
N PHE A 88 10.78 1.13 4.08
CA PHE A 88 11.87 1.95 3.55
C PHE A 88 13.01 1.04 3.08
N ARG A 89 13.42 1.15 1.81
CA ARG A 89 14.53 0.39 1.22
C ARG A 89 15.65 1.33 0.83
N ASN A 90 16.84 1.10 1.38
CA ASN A 90 18.05 1.88 1.08
C ASN A 90 17.78 3.39 1.19
N LEU A 91 17.04 3.79 2.22
CA LEU A 91 16.78 5.18 2.57
C LEU A 91 17.37 5.44 3.94
N GLU A 92 18.44 6.21 3.98
CA GLU A 92 19.09 6.64 5.21
C GLU A 92 18.54 7.99 5.68
N GLY A 93 18.76 8.28 6.97
CA GLY A 93 18.38 9.58 7.55
C GLY A 93 16.87 9.78 7.77
N ILE A 94 16.07 8.70 7.77
CA ILE A 94 14.66 8.77 8.15
C ILE A 94 14.54 9.01 9.67
N ASP A 95 13.98 10.16 10.06
CA ASP A 95 13.72 10.51 11.44
C ASP A 95 12.42 9.84 11.94
N PHE A 96 12.55 8.57 12.35
CA PHE A 96 11.43 7.82 12.91
C PHE A 96 10.84 8.46 14.18
N PRO A 97 11.64 8.96 15.16
CA PRO A 97 11.10 9.68 16.31
C PRO A 97 10.18 10.84 15.93
N TRP A 98 10.58 11.66 14.96
CA TRP A 98 9.76 12.76 14.47
C TRP A 98 8.49 12.27 13.76
N LEU A 99 8.61 11.26 12.88
CA LEU A 99 7.47 10.67 12.20
C LEU A 99 6.44 10.10 13.19
N LEU A 100 6.89 9.40 14.24
CA LEU A 100 6.02 8.88 15.30
C LEU A 100 5.29 9.99 16.05
N ALA A 101 5.97 11.10 16.35
CA ALA A 101 5.38 12.26 17.02
C ALA A 101 4.31 12.95 16.16
N MET A 102 4.55 13.07 14.84
CA MET A 102 3.60 13.68 13.91
C MET A 102 2.42 12.75 13.59
N LEU A 103 2.68 11.45 13.50
CA LEU A 103 1.69 10.43 13.10
C LEU A 103 1.17 9.69 14.33
N GLN A 104 0.38 10.36 15.17
CA GLN A 104 -0.13 9.77 16.41
C GLN A 104 -0.81 8.39 16.18
N GLY A 105 -0.50 7.40 17.01
CA GLY A 105 -0.98 6.02 16.85
C GLY A 105 -0.20 5.19 15.83
N SER A 106 0.88 5.73 15.27
CA SER A 106 1.86 4.94 14.51
C SER A 106 2.86 4.23 15.43
N PHE A 107 3.48 3.18 14.91
CA PHE A 107 4.50 2.41 15.62
C PHE A 107 5.49 1.78 14.63
N ILE A 108 6.67 1.41 15.12
CA ILE A 108 7.69 0.73 14.32
C ILE A 108 7.48 -0.77 14.46
N SER A 109 7.21 -1.47 13.35
CA SER A 109 7.09 -2.94 13.36
C SER A 109 8.41 -3.65 13.05
N HIS A 110 9.32 -2.98 12.34
CA HIS A 110 10.66 -3.46 12.01
C HIS A 110 11.61 -2.26 11.81
N ILE A 111 12.92 -2.47 11.85
CA ILE A 111 13.92 -1.38 11.83
C ILE A 111 13.73 -0.37 10.68
N ASN A 112 13.24 -0.84 9.53
CA ASN A 112 12.99 -0.02 8.34
C ASN A 112 11.49 0.02 7.99
N THR A 113 10.60 -0.09 8.98
CA THR A 113 9.16 -0.19 8.72
C THR A 113 8.34 0.53 9.78
N LEU A 114 7.58 1.53 9.30
CA LEU A 114 6.63 2.31 10.09
C LEU A 114 5.21 1.85 9.76
N VAL A 115 4.39 1.59 10.77
CA VAL A 115 2.97 1.32 10.60
C VAL A 115 2.19 2.54 11.03
N VAL A 116 1.31 3.05 10.16
CA VAL A 116 0.50 4.26 10.41
C VAL A 116 -0.99 3.94 10.29
N PRO A 117 -1.87 4.58 11.09
CA PRO A 117 -3.32 4.45 10.91
C PRO A 117 -3.73 4.85 9.48
N GLY A 118 -4.66 4.11 8.86
CA GLY A 118 -5.02 4.31 7.46
C GLY A 118 -5.58 5.71 7.16
N GLY A 119 -6.36 6.28 8.10
CA GLY A 119 -6.83 7.67 8.01
C GLY A 119 -5.70 8.72 7.96
N LYS A 120 -4.46 8.37 8.33
CA LYS A 120 -3.28 9.24 8.30
C LYS A 120 -2.35 8.98 7.11
N MET A 121 -2.74 8.12 6.18
CA MET A 121 -1.92 7.79 5.02
C MET A 121 -1.52 9.04 4.22
N GLY A 122 -2.44 9.98 3.99
CA GLY A 122 -2.15 11.20 3.24
C GLY A 122 -1.07 12.06 3.91
N LEU A 123 -1.21 12.29 5.22
CA LEU A 123 -0.22 13.03 6.01
C LEU A 123 1.13 12.29 6.05
N ALA A 124 1.12 10.97 6.25
CA ALA A 124 2.35 10.18 6.23
C ALA A 124 3.07 10.27 4.88
N MET A 125 2.33 10.19 3.78
CA MET A 125 2.88 10.32 2.44
C MET A 125 3.49 11.71 2.23
N GLU A 126 2.83 12.78 2.67
CA GLU A 126 3.36 14.14 2.58
C GLU A 126 4.66 14.30 3.36
N LEU A 127 4.68 13.93 4.65
CA LEU A 127 5.85 14.09 5.52
C LEU A 127 7.07 13.30 5.03
N ILE A 128 6.85 12.12 4.43
CA ILE A 128 7.92 11.25 3.93
C ILE A 128 8.36 11.65 2.53
N MET A 129 7.42 11.95 1.63
CA MET A 129 7.72 12.20 0.21
C MET A 129 8.27 13.60 -0.04
N LEU A 130 7.77 14.61 0.67
CA LEU A 130 8.18 16.00 0.46
C LEU A 130 9.70 16.20 0.52
N PRO A 131 10.44 15.74 1.56
CA PRO A 131 11.89 15.90 1.60
C PRO A 131 12.61 15.12 0.50
N LEU A 132 12.07 13.96 0.08
CA LEU A 132 12.65 13.18 -1.02
C LEU A 132 12.49 13.89 -2.36
N VAL A 133 11.31 14.46 -2.63
CA VAL A 133 11.06 15.25 -3.83
C VAL A 133 11.94 16.51 -3.86
N GLN A 134 12.13 17.17 -2.71
CA GLN A 134 13.06 18.31 -2.62
C GLN A 134 14.50 17.90 -2.97
N ARG A 135 14.98 16.76 -2.45
CA ARG A 135 16.31 16.22 -2.82
C ARG A 135 16.43 15.97 -4.33
N LEU A 136 15.39 15.42 -4.96
CA LEU A 136 15.36 15.21 -6.42
C LEU A 136 15.42 16.53 -7.19
N MET A 137 14.67 17.54 -6.75
CA MET A 137 14.67 18.87 -7.38
C MET A 137 16.04 19.55 -7.27
N GLU A 138 16.79 19.26 -6.21
CA GLU A 138 18.18 19.70 -6.02
C GLU A 138 19.20 18.87 -6.82
N GLY A 139 18.75 17.85 -7.59
CA GLY A 139 19.62 16.96 -8.36
C GLY A 139 20.41 15.97 -7.50
N LYS A 140 20.02 15.76 -6.24
CA LYS A 140 20.65 14.81 -5.34
C LYS A 140 20.10 13.41 -5.57
N LYS A 141 20.96 12.41 -5.41
CA LYS A 141 20.54 11.00 -5.41
C LYS A 141 19.68 10.71 -4.17
N ILE A 142 18.71 9.83 -4.36
CA ILE A 142 17.93 9.25 -3.28
C ILE A 142 18.71 8.05 -2.76
N GLU A 143 19.29 8.26 -1.58
CA GLU A 143 20.08 7.35 -0.77
C GLU A 143 19.67 7.58 0.68
#